data_AF-A0A6I2U528-F1
#
_entry.id   AF-A0A6I2U528-F1
#
_cell.length_a   1.000
_cell.length_b   1.000
_cell.length_c   1.000
_cell.angle_alpha   90.00
_cell.angle_beta   90.00
_cell.angle_gamma   90.00
#
_symmetry.space_group_name_H-M   'P 1'
#
loop_
_entity.id
_entity.type
_entity.pdbx_description
1 polymer ?
#
loop_
_entity_poly.entity_id
_entity_poly.type
_entity_poly.pdbx_seq_one_letter_code
_entity_poly.pdbx_strand_id
1 'polypeptide(L)'
;MTENEKKIFLEWEFILRNLSDFVQIAKINGIKFEVRTNEQSGHHRPHLHVSTSSASMSVAIDDGEILACTGKISPAQKKMAKE
;
A
#
# COMPACT_ATOMS: atom_id res chain seq x y z
N MET A 1 -23.33 -28.89 1.15
CA MET A 1 -21.92 -28.62 0.84
C MET A 1 -21.13 -29.85 1.23
N THR A 2 -20.46 -30.48 0.26
CA THR A 2 -19.56 -31.61 0.50
C THR A 2 -18.27 -31.13 1.16
N GLU A 3 -17.50 -32.04 1.76
CA GLU A 3 -16.19 -31.70 2.34
C GLU A 3 -15.22 -31.13 1.29
N ASN A 4 -15.36 -31.55 0.03
CA ASN A 4 -14.54 -31.04 -1.06
C ASN A 4 -14.92 -29.60 -1.45
N GLU A 5 -16.22 -29.29 -1.48
CA GLU A 5 -16.70 -27.92 -1.74
C GLU A 5 -16.28 -26.96 -0.61
N LYS A 6 -16.32 -27.42 0.64
CA LYS A 6 -15.88 -26.65 1.80
C LYS A 6 -14.38 -26.32 1.72
N LYS A 7 -13.57 -27.27 1.28
CA LYS A 7 -12.12 -27.06 1.09
C LYS A 7 -11.84 -26.03 0.00
N ILE A 8 -12.49 -26.13 -1.15
CA ILE A 8 -12.36 -25.19 -2.26
C ILE A 8 -12.78 -23.78 -1.81
N PHE A 9 -13.88 -23.66 -1.07
CA PHE A 9 -14.35 -22.37 -0.57
C PHE A 9 -13.33 -21.71 0.37
N LEU A 10 -12.74 -22.46 1.30
CA LEU A 10 -11.72 -21.94 2.23
C LEU A 10 -10.43 -21.51 1.51
N GLU A 11 -10.04 -22.22 0.44
CA GLU A 11 -8.91 -21.82 -0.41
C GLU A 11 -9.19 -20.48 -1.13
N TRP A 12 -10.38 -20.31 -1.68
CA TRP A 12 -10.78 -19.06 -2.32
C TRP A 12 -10.92 -17.91 -1.34
N GLU A 13 -11.44 -18.13 -0.13
CA GLU A 13 -11.48 -17.10 0.91
C GLU A 13 -10.06 -16.64 1.29
N PHE A 14 -9.12 -17.57 1.44
CA PHE A 14 -7.72 -17.25 1.74
C PHE A 14 -7.05 -16.45 0.62
N ILE A 15 -7.30 -16.81 -0.65
CA ILE A 15 -6.81 -16.05 -1.82
C ILE A 15 -7.45 -14.66 -1.86
N LEU A 16 -8.77 -14.58 -1.70
CA LEU A 16 -9.54 -13.35 -1.83
C LEU A 16 -9.26 -12.36 -0.71
N ARG A 17 -9.01 -12.82 0.52
CA ARG A 17 -8.62 -11.94 1.65
C ARG A 17 -7.19 -11.43 1.54
N ASN A 18 -6.27 -12.23 1.01
CA ASN A 18 -4.93 -11.76 0.69
C ASN A 18 -4.92 -10.79 -0.52
N LEU A 19 -5.92 -10.86 -1.40
CA LEU A 19 -6.18 -9.88 -2.46
C LEU A 19 -6.94 -8.63 -1.95
N SER A 20 -7.85 -8.75 -0.98
CA SER A 20 -8.75 -7.67 -0.58
C SER A 20 -8.25 -6.85 0.62
N ASP A 21 -7.49 -7.45 1.54
CA ASP A 21 -7.19 -6.83 2.83
C ASP A 21 -5.70 -6.47 3.00
N PHE A 22 -4.81 -6.93 2.11
CA PHE A 22 -3.39 -6.59 2.17
C PHE A 22 -3.04 -5.46 1.21
N VAL A 23 -3.13 -4.27 1.78
CA VAL A 23 -2.54 -3.01 1.33
C VAL A 23 -1.03 -3.11 1.10
N GLN A 24 -0.29 -4.11 1.60
CA GLN A 24 1.18 -4.18 1.53
C GLN A 24 1.73 -5.01 0.35
N ILE A 25 2.35 -4.31 -0.61
CA ILE A 25 3.00 -4.90 -1.80
C ILE A 25 4.31 -5.61 -1.44
N ALA A 26 5.13 -4.98 -0.59
CA ALA A 26 6.46 -5.48 -0.27
C ALA A 26 6.99 -4.91 1.04
N LYS A 27 7.97 -5.60 1.64
CA LYS A 27 8.85 -5.03 2.66
C LYS A 27 10.30 -5.38 2.34
N ILE A 28 11.10 -4.39 2.02
CA ILE A 28 12.50 -4.57 1.59
C ILE A 28 13.38 -3.69 2.49
N ASN A 29 14.36 -4.29 3.17
CA ASN A 29 15.31 -3.59 4.04
C ASN A 29 14.64 -2.64 5.07
N GLY A 30 13.49 -3.05 5.62
CA GLY A 30 12.75 -2.25 6.60
C GLY A 30 11.85 -1.15 6.00
N ILE A 31 11.85 -1.00 4.67
CA ILE A 31 10.94 -0.13 3.94
C ILE A 31 9.69 -0.93 3.57
N LYS A 32 8.53 -0.45 3.99
CA LYS A 32 7.21 -1.02 3.71
C LYS A 32 6.59 -0.29 2.53
N PHE A 33 6.07 -1.03 1.57
CA PHE A 33 5.38 -0.52 0.39
C PHE A 33 3.93 -0.96 0.41
N GLU A 34 3.02 -0.02 0.27
CA GLU A 34 1.59 -0.25 0.47
C GLU A 34 0.74 0.47 -0.58
N VAL A 35 -0.22 -0.18 -1.25
CA VAL A 35 -1.27 0.50 -2.04
C VAL A 35 -2.46 0.79 -1.14
N ARG A 36 -2.80 2.07 -1.01
CA ARG A 36 -3.97 2.53 -0.27
C ARG A 36 -4.94 3.21 -1.22
N THR A 37 -6.22 2.85 -1.13
CA THR A 37 -7.30 3.43 -1.94
C THR A 37 -8.12 4.46 -1.16
N ASN A 38 -7.99 4.50 0.18
CA ASN A 38 -8.64 5.47 1.04
C ASN A 38 -7.94 5.52 2.41
N GLU A 39 -7.55 6.71 2.88
CA GLU A 39 -7.16 6.93 4.28
C GLU A 39 -8.25 7.74 5.00
N GLN A 40 -8.60 7.35 6.24
CA GLN A 40 -9.63 8.01 7.07
C GLN A 40 -9.38 9.53 7.30
N SER A 41 -8.21 10.06 6.93
CA SER A 41 -7.79 11.44 7.14
C SER A 41 -7.74 12.30 5.86
N GLY A 42 -8.39 11.91 4.77
CA GLY A 42 -8.68 12.82 3.64
C GLY A 42 -7.94 12.55 2.32
N HIS A 43 -7.25 11.42 2.18
CA HIS A 43 -6.64 11.00 0.92
C HIS A 43 -7.51 9.94 0.25
N HIS A 44 -8.52 10.38 -0.50
CA HIS A 44 -9.44 9.53 -1.28
C HIS A 44 -8.86 9.11 -2.64
N ARG A 45 -7.62 9.49 -2.93
CA ARG A 45 -6.94 9.23 -4.19
C ARG A 45 -6.09 7.96 -4.04
N PRO A 46 -6.19 6.96 -4.93
CA PRO A 46 -5.31 5.78 -4.90
C PRO A 46 -3.83 6.17 -4.90
N HIS A 47 -3.08 5.67 -3.92
CA HIS A 47 -1.69 6.05 -3.72
C HIS A 47 -0.82 4.90 -3.21
N LEU A 48 0.46 4.96 -3.54
CA LEU A 48 1.50 4.16 -2.93
C LEU A 48 1.95 4.85 -1.64
N HIS A 49 1.72 4.20 -0.51
CA HIS A 49 2.26 4.55 0.79
C HIS A 49 3.57 3.81 1.03
N VAL A 50 4.67 4.54 1.11
CA VAL A 50 6.00 4.02 1.43
C VAL A 50 6.38 4.48 2.82
N SER A 51 6.70 3.55 3.72
CA SER A 51 7.02 3.89 5.12
C SER A 51 8.22 3.13 5.67
N THR A 52 8.94 3.79 6.56
CA THR A 52 9.94 3.21 7.46
C THR A 52 9.49 3.42 8.90
N SER A 53 10.36 3.14 9.87
CA SER A 53 10.10 3.46 11.28
C SER A 53 10.10 4.97 11.60
N SER A 54 10.65 5.81 10.73
CA SER A 54 10.90 7.24 11.04
C SER A 54 10.48 8.21 9.94
N ALA A 55 10.05 7.71 8.78
CA ALA A 55 9.58 8.53 7.67
C ALA A 55 8.51 7.81 6.86
N SER A 56 7.60 8.56 6.24
CA SER A 56 6.65 8.02 5.29
C SER A 56 6.35 9.00 4.17
N MET A 57 5.93 8.46 3.02
CA MET A 57 5.51 9.22 1.86
C MET A 57 4.33 8.52 1.19
N SER A 58 3.31 9.28 0.81
CA SER A 58 2.20 8.83 -0.03
C SER A 58 2.31 9.51 -1.38
N VAL A 59 2.35 8.72 -2.45
CA VAL A 59 2.46 9.19 -3.84
C VAL A 59 1.27 8.68 -4.64
N ALA A 60 0.54 9.58 -5.30
CA ALA A 60 -0.59 9.26 -6.15
C ALA A 60 -0.13 8.39 -7.33
N ILE A 61 -0.89 7.33 -7.63
CA ILE A 61 -0.50 6.34 -8.65
C ILE A 61 -0.68 6.88 -10.08
N ASP A 62 -1.62 7.79 -10.26
CA ASP A 62 -2.06 8.28 -11.56
C ASP A 62 -1.21 9.43 -12.12
N ASP A 63 -0.66 10.31 -11.27
CA ASP A 63 0.18 11.44 -11.72
C ASP A 63 1.48 11.64 -10.94
N GLY A 64 1.79 10.77 -9.98
CA GLY A 64 3.00 10.89 -9.16
C GLY A 64 2.99 12.04 -8.16
N GLU A 65 1.83 12.68 -7.91
CA GLU A 65 1.73 13.74 -6.90
C GLU A 65 2.04 13.21 -5.50
N ILE A 66 2.89 13.91 -4.76
CA ILE A 66 3.13 13.60 -3.35
C ILE A 66 1.96 14.14 -2.52
N LEU A 67 1.10 13.24 -2.04
CA LEU A 67 -0.09 13.56 -1.25
C LEU A 67 0.24 13.85 0.21
N ALA A 68 1.19 13.11 0.77
CA ALA A 68 1.63 13.27 2.15
C ALA A 68 3.10 12.89 2.29
N CYS A 69 3.82 13.57 3.19
CA CYS A 69 5.21 13.27 3.48
C CYS A 69 5.51 13.62 4.93
N THR A 70 6.00 12.65 5.69
CA THR A 70 6.39 12.83 7.11
C THR A 70 7.81 12.33 7.34
N GLY A 71 8.49 12.90 8.34
CA GLY A 71 9.89 12.63 8.63
C GLY A 71 10.87 13.41 7.75
N LYS A 72 12.16 13.15 7.93
CA LYS A 72 13.24 13.86 7.23
C LYS A 72 13.56 13.18 5.90
N ILE A 73 12.82 13.57 4.85
CA ILE A 73 13.09 13.15 3.47
C ILE A 73 13.66 14.34 2.69
N SER A 74 14.80 14.16 2.02
CA SER A 74 15.50 15.24 1.33
C SER A 74 14.72 15.75 0.10
N PRO A 75 14.88 17.04 -0.29
CA PRO A 75 14.23 17.58 -1.49
C PRO A 75 14.57 16.82 -2.78
N ALA A 76 15.79 16.34 -2.93
CA ALA A 76 16.20 15.53 -4.08
C ALA A 76 15.42 14.21 -4.17
N GLN A 77 15.23 13.53 -3.04
CA GLN A 77 14.45 12.30 -2.97
C GLN A 77 12.97 12.55 -3.26
N LYS A 78 12.42 13.69 -2.82
CA LYS A 78 11.05 14.11 -3.16
C LYS A 78 10.89 14.37 -4.66
N LYS A 79 11.92 14.91 -5.32
CA LYS A 79 11.90 15.13 -6.78
C LYS A 79 11.90 13.80 -7.52
N MET A 80 12.80 12.88 -7.16
CA MET A 80 12.87 11.54 -7.77
C MET A 80 11.56 10.75 -7.61
N ALA A 81 10.84 10.92 -6.50
CA ALA A 81 9.57 10.23 -6.28
C ALA A 81 8.45 10.66 -7.24
N LYS A 82 8.61 11.79 -7.96
CA LYS A 82 7.64 12.33 -8.93
C LYS A 82 7.99 12.01 -10.39
N GLU A 83 9.17 11.45 -10.66
CA GLU A 83 9.70 11.15 -12.01
C GLU A 83 9.54 9.67 -12.34
#